data_AF-A0A7S1UGK4-F1
#
_entry.id   AF-A0A7S1UGK4-F1
#
_cell.length_a   1.000
_cell.length_b   1.000
_cell.length_c   1.000
_cell.angle_alpha   90.00
_cell.angle_beta   90.00
_cell.angle_gamma   90.00
#
_symmetry.space_group_name_H-M   'P 1'
#
loop_
_entity.id
_entity.type
_entity.pdbx_description
1 polymer ?
#
loop_
_entity_poly.entity_id
_entity_poly.type
_entity_poly.pdbx_seq_one_letter_code
_entity_poly.pdbx_strand_id
1 'polypeptide(L)'
;DEPDPNPSADASPNPNPNPNPEHTPEPKALNPDALTAFGRHDEDVFEHNRDVKEATLFLFRDVIPALATSLCAKYKTASAVRKMNVSLEMHKCGVNMRHLGLLRAHIPLDAEANHVQIRQILLREIVGRTLKQLLRDYMRRWMRSERSSSELGLIMVVVNFLNLTTGSHLNRNLFW
;
A
#
# COMPACT_ATOMS: atom_id res chain seq x y z
N ASP A 1 45.48 -39.15 -72.55
CA ASP A 1 44.32 -38.39 -72.06
C ASP A 1 44.54 -38.00 -70.61
N GLU A 2 44.33 -36.72 -70.35
CA GLU A 2 44.79 -35.90 -69.22
C GLU A 2 44.41 -36.43 -67.82
N PRO A 3 45.22 -36.15 -66.79
CA PRO A 3 44.81 -36.14 -65.39
C PRO A 3 44.64 -34.70 -64.87
N ASP A 4 43.53 -34.41 -64.18
CA ASP A 4 43.42 -33.28 -63.25
C ASP A 4 42.17 -33.40 -62.34
N PRO A 5 42.02 -32.61 -61.24
CA PRO A 5 42.11 -33.18 -59.89
C PRO A 5 41.05 -32.68 -58.87
N ASN A 6 41.22 -33.20 -57.65
CA ASN A 6 40.98 -32.57 -56.34
C ASN A 6 39.57 -32.59 -55.67
N PRO A 7 39.51 -32.70 -54.32
CA PRO A 7 38.33 -32.99 -53.52
C PRO A 7 37.73 -31.74 -52.86
N SER A 8 36.44 -31.82 -52.54
CA SER A 8 35.68 -30.90 -51.70
C SER A 8 34.92 -31.71 -50.65
N ALA A 9 34.62 -31.25 -49.44
CA ALA A 9 35.09 -30.19 -48.56
C ALA A 9 34.45 -30.52 -47.19
N ASP A 10 35.13 -30.16 -46.11
CA ASP A 10 34.66 -30.27 -44.72
C ASP A 10 33.23 -29.76 -44.52
N ALA A 11 32.40 -30.56 -43.83
CA ALA A 11 31.13 -30.11 -43.27
C ALA A 11 31.22 -30.15 -41.73
N SER A 12 31.67 -29.05 -41.15
CA SER A 12 31.55 -28.77 -39.71
C SER A 12 30.06 -28.70 -39.30
N PRO A 13 29.67 -29.23 -38.13
CA PRO A 13 28.31 -29.10 -37.63
C PRO A 13 28.04 -27.69 -37.11
N ASN A 14 26.94 -27.11 -37.57
CA ASN A 14 26.44 -25.78 -37.26
C ASN A 14 26.08 -25.64 -35.76
N PRO A 15 26.58 -24.63 -35.01
CA PRO A 15 26.18 -24.39 -33.63
C PRO A 15 24.80 -23.72 -33.59
N ASN A 16 23.83 -24.41 -33.00
CA ASN A 16 22.46 -23.94 -32.84
C ASN A 16 22.40 -22.66 -31.96
N PRO A 17 21.83 -21.54 -32.43
CA PRO A 17 21.75 -20.30 -31.65
C PRO A 17 20.35 -20.11 -31.05
N ASN A 18 20.21 -20.27 -29.73
CA ASN A 18 19.51 -19.35 -28.82
C ASN A 18 19.18 -20.04 -27.49
N PRO A 19 19.68 -19.54 -26.34
CA PRO A 19 19.00 -19.78 -25.07
C PRO A 19 17.71 -18.96 -25.06
N ASN A 20 16.57 -19.62 -24.86
CA ASN A 20 15.31 -18.94 -24.57
C ASN A 20 15.51 -17.93 -23.42
N PRO A 21 14.93 -16.72 -23.48
CA PRO A 21 15.01 -15.78 -22.37
C PRO A 21 14.38 -16.43 -21.14
N GLU A 22 15.09 -16.37 -20.01
CA GLU A 22 14.63 -16.83 -18.70
C GLU A 22 13.20 -16.35 -18.45
N HIS A 23 12.26 -17.30 -18.42
CA HIS A 23 10.89 -17.03 -17.97
C HIS A 23 11.00 -16.67 -16.50
N THR A 24 10.96 -15.38 -16.17
CA THR A 24 10.72 -14.95 -14.79
C THR A 24 9.42 -15.63 -14.34
N PRO A 25 9.42 -16.41 -13.24
CA PRO A 25 8.23 -17.11 -12.80
C PRO A 25 7.13 -16.08 -12.55
N GLU A 26 5.94 -16.34 -13.09
CA GLU A 26 4.78 -15.49 -12.83
C GLU A 26 4.50 -15.46 -11.32
N PRO A 27 4.11 -14.30 -10.77
CA PRO A 27 3.84 -14.19 -9.33
C PRO A 27 2.71 -15.14 -8.95
N LYS A 28 3.01 -16.08 -8.03
CA LYS A 28 2.03 -17.04 -7.50
C LYS A 28 0.85 -16.29 -6.90
N ALA A 29 -0.37 -16.58 -7.39
CA ALA A 29 -1.58 -16.01 -6.84
C ALA A 29 -1.79 -16.47 -5.39
N LEU A 30 -2.21 -15.56 -4.52
CA LEU A 30 -2.52 -15.87 -3.12
C LEU A 30 -3.92 -16.47 -2.99
N ASN A 31 -4.08 -17.44 -2.08
CA ASN A 31 -5.39 -17.98 -1.76
C ASN A 31 -6.22 -16.94 -0.96
N PRO A 32 -7.45 -16.60 -1.40
CA PRO A 32 -8.29 -15.60 -0.74
C PRO A 32 -8.82 -16.05 0.63
N ASP A 33 -8.91 -17.35 0.89
CA ASP A 33 -9.41 -17.93 2.14
C ASP A 33 -8.31 -18.18 3.17
N ALA A 34 -7.06 -17.90 2.82
CA ALA A 34 -5.94 -17.92 3.76
C ALA A 34 -6.23 -17.02 4.97
N LEU A 35 -5.87 -17.51 6.17
CA LEU A 35 -6.10 -16.90 7.48
C LEU A 35 -7.59 -16.71 7.84
N THR A 36 -8.51 -17.27 7.06
CA THR A 36 -9.95 -17.28 7.38
C THR A 36 -10.39 -18.63 7.94
N ALA A 37 -11.59 -18.68 8.51
CA ALA A 37 -12.20 -19.94 8.91
C ALA A 37 -12.66 -20.81 7.73
N PHE A 38 -12.82 -20.22 6.53
CA PHE A 38 -13.29 -20.94 5.34
C PHE A 38 -12.25 -21.93 4.80
N GLY A 39 -10.97 -21.61 4.90
CA GLY A 39 -9.86 -22.49 4.49
C GLY A 39 -9.49 -23.58 5.50
N ARG A 40 -10.25 -23.78 6.60
CA ARG A 40 -9.86 -24.70 7.69
C ARG A 40 -9.76 -26.17 7.24
N HIS A 41 -10.54 -26.55 6.24
CA HIS A 41 -10.58 -27.91 5.71
C HIS A 41 -9.73 -28.10 4.44
N ASP A 42 -9.01 -27.06 4.03
CA ASP A 42 -8.09 -27.11 2.89
C ASP A 42 -6.85 -27.92 3.29
N GLU A 43 -6.44 -28.87 2.45
CA GLU A 43 -5.27 -29.72 2.68
C GLU A 43 -3.99 -28.87 2.76
N ASP A 44 -3.95 -27.77 2.00
CA ASP A 44 -2.81 -26.87 1.88
C ASP A 44 -2.91 -25.62 2.77
N VAL A 45 -3.78 -25.62 3.79
CA VAL A 45 -4.03 -24.46 4.67
C VAL A 45 -2.75 -23.86 5.27
N PHE A 46 -1.76 -24.69 5.59
CA PHE A 46 -0.48 -24.24 6.12
C PHE A 46 0.34 -23.47 5.08
N GLU A 47 0.36 -23.96 3.84
CA GLU A 47 1.06 -23.31 2.73
C GLU A 47 0.38 -21.98 2.37
N HIS A 48 -0.94 -21.98 2.22
CA HIS A 48 -1.71 -20.76 1.94
C HIS A 48 -1.48 -19.66 2.98
N ASN A 49 -1.45 -20.03 4.26
CA ASN A 49 -1.16 -19.11 5.35
C ASN A 49 0.29 -18.63 5.35
N ARG A 50 1.25 -19.49 4.97
CA ARG A 50 2.67 -19.13 4.83
C ARG A 50 2.83 -18.12 3.69
N ASP A 51 2.24 -18.38 2.54
CA ASP A 51 2.34 -17.56 1.34
C ASP A 51 1.78 -16.14 1.58
N VAL A 52 0.64 -16.01 2.27
CA VAL A 52 0.09 -14.70 2.66
C VAL A 52 1.00 -13.96 3.64
N LYS A 53 1.62 -14.67 4.59
CA LYS A 53 2.58 -14.05 5.52
C LYS A 53 3.82 -13.58 4.77
N GLU A 54 4.36 -14.37 3.86
CA GLU A 54 5.51 -14.02 3.04
C GLU A 54 5.22 -12.82 2.14
N ALA A 55 4.07 -12.81 1.45
CA ALA A 55 3.63 -11.66 0.67
C ALA A 55 3.44 -10.40 1.52
N THR A 56 2.92 -10.55 2.74
CA THR A 56 2.79 -9.43 3.70
C THR A 56 4.17 -8.91 4.12
N LEU A 57 5.14 -9.79 4.35
CA LEU A 57 6.52 -9.40 4.67
C LEU A 57 7.18 -8.68 3.50
N PHE A 58 7.00 -9.17 2.27
CA PHE A 58 7.47 -8.51 1.05
C PHE A 58 6.84 -7.11 0.87
N LEU A 59 5.54 -6.97 1.13
CA LEU A 59 4.88 -5.66 1.13
C LEU A 59 5.57 -4.68 2.10
N PHE A 60 5.95 -5.14 3.29
CA PHE A 60 6.55 -4.30 4.33
C PHE A 60 8.03 -4.01 4.09
N ARG A 61 8.79 -4.99 3.60
CA ARG A 61 10.24 -4.91 3.43
C ARG A 61 10.64 -4.26 2.12
N ASP A 62 9.84 -4.42 1.07
CA ASP A 62 10.24 -4.06 -0.29
C ASP A 62 9.29 -3.03 -0.89
N VAL A 63 7.99 -3.31 -0.95
CA VAL A 63 7.03 -2.48 -1.68
C VAL A 63 6.81 -1.12 -1.02
N ILE A 64 6.57 -1.07 0.30
CA ILE A 64 6.33 0.20 1.00
C ILE A 64 7.59 1.08 1.03
N PRO A 65 8.80 0.55 1.32
CA PRO A 65 10.02 1.34 1.21
C PRO A 65 10.31 1.85 -0.20
N ALA A 66 10.09 1.03 -1.23
CA ALA A 66 10.23 1.46 -2.62
C ALA A 66 9.23 2.58 -2.98
N LEU A 67 7.99 2.49 -2.51
CA LEU A 67 7.00 3.55 -2.65
C LEU A 67 7.47 4.84 -1.96
N ALA A 68 8.03 4.76 -0.76
CA ALA A 68 8.57 5.93 -0.05
C ALA A 68 9.64 6.65 -0.89
N THR A 69 10.61 5.90 -1.42
CA THR A 69 11.66 6.44 -2.30
C THR A 69 11.06 7.04 -3.58
N SER A 70 10.10 6.36 -4.20
CA SER A 70 9.40 6.85 -5.40
C SER A 70 8.67 8.18 -5.15
N LEU A 71 7.98 8.31 -4.01
CA LEU A 71 7.30 9.57 -3.64
C LEU A 71 8.31 10.72 -3.47
N CYS A 72 9.42 10.48 -2.77
CA CYS A 72 10.47 11.48 -2.60
C CYS A 72 11.07 11.93 -3.94
N ALA A 73 11.36 10.97 -4.83
CA ALA A 73 11.92 11.24 -6.15
C ALA A 73 10.93 11.97 -7.07
N LYS A 74 9.64 11.62 -7.02
CA LYS A 74 8.58 12.19 -7.86
C LYS A 74 8.17 13.59 -7.43
N TYR A 75 8.09 13.85 -6.12
CA TYR A 75 7.58 15.10 -5.57
C TYR A 75 8.72 15.95 -4.99
N LYS A 76 9.58 16.49 -5.87
CA LYS A 76 10.76 17.28 -5.47
C LYS A 76 10.47 18.71 -5.02
N THR A 77 9.36 19.29 -5.47
CA THR A 77 9.02 20.69 -5.18
C THR A 77 7.81 20.81 -4.28
N ALA A 78 7.74 21.88 -3.50
CA ALA A 78 6.60 22.12 -2.61
C ALA A 78 5.25 22.22 -3.35
N SER A 79 5.26 22.75 -4.58
CA SER A 79 4.06 22.80 -5.42
C SER A 79 3.61 21.41 -5.86
N ALA A 80 4.55 20.53 -6.21
CA ALA A 80 4.24 19.15 -6.56
C ALA A 80 3.71 18.37 -5.34
N VAL A 81 4.36 18.51 -4.18
CA VAL A 81 3.94 17.84 -2.94
C VAL A 81 2.52 18.24 -2.55
N ARG A 82 2.14 19.52 -2.66
CA ARG A 82 0.76 19.98 -2.38
C ARG A 82 -0.32 19.36 -3.28
N LYS A 83 0.03 18.95 -4.50
CA LYS A 83 -0.88 18.28 -5.44
C LYS A 83 -0.88 16.76 -5.31
N MET A 84 -0.09 16.21 -4.38
CA MET A 84 0.01 14.77 -4.16
C MET A 84 -1.33 14.22 -3.67
N ASN A 85 -1.89 13.27 -4.42
CA ASN A 85 -3.02 12.46 -3.97
C ASN A 85 -2.49 11.16 -3.36
N VAL A 86 -2.35 11.15 -2.04
CA VAL A 86 -1.78 10.00 -1.30
C VAL A 86 -2.55 8.71 -1.57
N SER A 87 -3.88 8.76 -1.61
CA SER A 87 -4.71 7.57 -1.85
C SER A 87 -4.43 6.96 -3.22
N LEU A 88 -4.34 7.80 -4.24
CA LEU A 88 -4.03 7.35 -5.60
C LEU A 88 -2.64 6.73 -5.68
N GLU A 89 -1.63 7.36 -5.08
CA GLU A 89 -0.26 6.85 -5.13
C GLU A 89 -0.11 5.51 -4.39
N MET A 90 -0.75 5.34 -3.25
CA MET A 90 -0.75 4.04 -2.54
C MET A 90 -1.48 2.96 -3.33
N HIS A 91 -2.67 3.26 -3.89
CA HIS A 91 -3.45 2.28 -4.64
C HIS A 91 -2.78 1.86 -5.95
N LYS A 92 -2.05 2.76 -6.62
CA LYS A 92 -1.26 2.41 -7.82
C LYS A 92 -0.22 1.31 -7.54
N CYS A 93 0.28 1.23 -6.32
CA CYS A 93 1.23 0.21 -5.88
C CYS A 93 0.56 -0.95 -5.12
N GLY A 94 -0.77 -1.04 -5.12
CA GLY A 94 -1.50 -2.08 -4.38
C GLY A 94 -1.38 -1.96 -2.85
N VAL A 95 -0.91 -0.83 -2.32
CA VAL A 95 -0.71 -0.65 -0.87
C VAL A 95 -2.00 -0.18 -0.23
N ASN A 96 -2.47 -0.92 0.78
CA ASN A 96 -3.64 -0.52 1.55
C ASN A 96 -3.34 0.72 2.42
N MET A 97 -4.27 1.68 2.44
CA MET A 97 -4.19 2.93 3.22
C MET A 97 -3.98 2.72 4.73
N ARG A 98 -4.27 1.54 5.28
CA ARG A 98 -3.95 1.19 6.68
C ARG A 98 -2.44 1.27 6.99
N HIS A 99 -1.59 1.18 5.97
CA HIS A 99 -0.13 1.22 6.09
C HIS A 99 0.46 2.63 5.96
N LEU A 100 -0.36 3.69 5.95
CA LEU A 100 0.12 5.09 5.93
C LEU A 100 1.17 5.39 7.00
N GLY A 101 0.99 4.87 8.21
CA GLY A 101 1.95 5.07 9.30
C GLY A 101 3.32 4.47 8.99
N LEU A 102 3.34 3.27 8.40
CA LEU A 102 4.56 2.58 7.99
C LEU A 102 5.22 3.32 6.81
N LEU A 103 4.45 3.70 5.79
CA LEU A 103 4.95 4.52 4.67
C LEU A 103 5.60 5.80 5.18
N ARG A 104 4.95 6.52 6.10
CA ARG A 104 5.49 7.72 6.71
C ARG A 104 6.80 7.45 7.44
N ALA A 105 6.94 6.32 8.13
CA ALA A 105 8.18 5.96 8.82
C ALA A 105 9.38 5.78 7.87
N HIS A 106 9.14 5.34 6.65
CA HIS A 106 10.18 5.19 5.62
C HIS A 106 10.57 6.49 4.91
N ILE A 107 9.79 7.58 5.04
CA ILE A 107 10.21 8.89 4.50
C ILE A 107 11.30 9.47 5.40
N PRO A 108 12.48 9.84 4.88
CA PRO A 108 13.57 10.39 5.69
C PRO A 108 13.17 11.64 6.48
N LEU A 109 13.75 11.83 7.67
CA LEU A 109 13.47 12.98 8.54
C LEU A 109 14.16 14.26 8.05
N ASP A 110 15.45 14.15 7.67
CA ASP A 110 16.34 15.31 7.58
C ASP A 110 17.04 15.47 6.23
N ALA A 111 16.62 14.73 5.20
CA ALA A 111 17.33 14.73 3.93
C ALA A 111 16.99 15.94 3.04
N GLU A 112 15.71 16.33 2.92
CA GLU A 112 15.28 17.39 1.99
C GLU A 112 13.96 18.05 2.44
N ALA A 113 13.73 19.31 2.04
CA ALA A 113 12.53 20.06 2.44
C ALA A 113 11.20 19.43 1.95
N ASN A 114 11.21 18.75 0.80
CA ASN A 114 10.07 17.99 0.30
C ASN A 114 9.74 16.78 1.19
N HIS A 115 10.71 16.13 1.81
CA HIS A 115 10.48 14.98 2.70
C HIS A 115 9.63 15.38 3.91
N VAL A 116 9.97 16.50 4.55
CA VAL A 116 9.20 17.06 5.66
C VAL A 116 7.75 17.31 5.24
N GLN A 117 7.54 17.89 4.06
CA GLN A 117 6.20 18.17 3.54
C GLN A 117 5.42 16.89 3.21
N ILE A 118 6.06 15.89 2.61
CA ILE A 118 5.44 14.57 2.36
C ILE A 118 5.01 13.95 3.70
N ARG A 119 5.88 13.93 4.71
CA ARG A 119 5.57 13.42 6.05
C ARG A 119 4.40 14.15 6.70
N GLN A 120 4.30 15.46 6.49
CA GLN A 120 3.18 16.27 6.98
C GLN A 120 1.88 15.92 6.28
N ILE A 121 1.87 15.75 4.95
CA ILE A 121 0.68 15.33 4.21
C ILE A 121 0.22 13.94 4.64
N LEU A 122 1.16 12.99 4.78
CA LEU A 122 0.85 11.64 5.28
C LEU A 122 0.27 11.71 6.70
N LEU A 123 0.85 12.52 7.59
CA LEU A 123 0.32 12.70 8.94
C LEU A 123 -1.10 13.30 8.94
N ARG A 124 -1.35 14.32 8.11
CA ARG A 124 -2.69 14.92 7.96
C ARG A 124 -3.71 13.87 7.52
N GLU A 125 -3.35 13.01 6.57
CA GLU A 125 -4.23 11.93 6.11
C GLU A 125 -4.49 10.90 7.23
N ILE A 126 -3.47 10.52 8.01
CA ILE A 126 -3.60 9.63 9.17
C ILE A 126 -4.55 10.23 10.21
N VAL A 127 -4.33 11.49 10.61
CA VAL A 127 -5.16 12.18 11.61
C VAL A 127 -6.59 12.35 11.09
N GLY A 128 -6.77 12.83 9.87
CA GLY A 128 -8.09 13.03 9.27
C GLY A 128 -8.89 11.72 9.18
N ARG A 129 -8.23 10.61 8.80
CA ARG A 129 -8.85 9.29 8.81
C ARG A 129 -9.21 8.84 10.22
N THR A 130 -8.33 9.03 11.19
CA THR A 130 -8.58 8.66 12.59
C THR A 130 -9.78 9.41 13.15
N LEU A 131 -9.81 10.74 12.99
CA LEU A 131 -10.93 11.58 13.41
C LEU A 131 -12.24 11.17 12.74
N LYS A 132 -12.22 10.90 11.43
CA LYS A 132 -13.40 10.41 10.70
C LYS A 132 -13.92 9.09 11.26
N GLN A 133 -13.04 8.16 11.62
CA GLN A 133 -13.46 6.87 12.19
C GLN A 133 -13.97 7.02 13.62
N LEU A 134 -13.37 7.89 14.43
CA LEU A 134 -13.89 8.23 15.76
C LEU A 134 -15.30 8.83 15.65
N LEU A 135 -15.50 9.82 14.77
CA LEU A 135 -16.83 10.41 14.54
C LEU A 135 -17.86 9.35 14.16
N ARG A 136 -17.52 8.46 13.21
CA ARG A 136 -18.40 7.35 12.80
C ARG A 136 -18.74 6.43 13.96
N ASP A 137 -17.78 6.13 14.83
CA ASP A 137 -18.04 5.30 16.00
C ASP A 137 -18.97 6.01 16.99
N TYR A 138 -18.78 7.31 17.24
CA TYR A 138 -19.68 8.13 18.06
C TYR A 138 -21.11 8.12 17.51
N MET A 139 -21.27 8.35 16.20
CA MET A 139 -22.56 8.29 15.53
C MET A 139 -23.21 6.90 15.67
N ARG A 140 -22.44 5.81 15.46
CA ARG A 140 -22.96 4.44 15.61
C ARG A 140 -23.34 4.10 17.04
N ARG A 141 -22.61 4.59 18.04
CA ARG A 141 -22.94 4.40 19.46
C ARG A 141 -24.23 5.14 19.81
N TRP A 142 -24.34 6.39 19.37
CA TRP A 142 -25.54 7.20 19.58
C TRP A 142 -26.79 6.59 18.91
N MET A 143 -26.70 6.17 17.64
CA MET A 143 -27.82 5.52 16.95
C MET A 143 -28.27 4.23 17.66
N ARG A 144 -27.32 3.46 18.23
CA ARG A 144 -27.63 2.26 19.01
C ARG A 144 -28.31 2.57 20.34
N SER A 145 -27.92 3.65 21.01
CA SER A 145 -28.53 4.06 22.29
C SER A 145 -29.92 4.66 22.11
N GLU A 146 -30.09 5.54 21.11
CA GLU A 146 -31.35 6.25 20.88
C GLU A 146 -32.36 5.41 20.08
N ARG A 147 -31.90 4.33 19.43
CA ARG A 147 -32.66 3.53 18.46
C ARG A 147 -33.30 4.39 17.36
N SER A 148 -32.64 5.50 17.04
CA SER A 148 -33.11 6.53 16.12
C SER A 148 -31.98 6.93 15.18
N SER A 149 -32.35 7.20 13.93
CA SER A 149 -31.48 7.78 12.92
C SER A 149 -31.88 9.22 12.61
N SER A 150 -32.40 9.95 13.62
CA SER A 150 -32.88 11.32 13.42
C SER A 150 -31.73 12.22 12.94
N GLU A 151 -32.00 13.00 11.90
CA GLU A 151 -31.04 13.93 11.33
C GLU A 151 -30.55 14.94 12.37
N LEU A 152 -31.48 15.52 13.14
CA LEU A 152 -31.16 16.48 14.19
C LEU A 152 -30.23 15.86 15.25
N GLY A 153 -30.45 14.62 15.65
CA GLY A 153 -29.60 13.93 16.62
C GLY A 153 -28.19 13.69 16.09
N LEU A 154 -28.06 13.28 14.82
CA LEU A 154 -26.75 13.12 14.18
C LEU A 154 -26.01 14.45 13.98
N ILE A 155 -26.71 15.53 13.62
CA ILE A 155 -26.14 16.89 13.56
C ILE A 155 -25.56 17.27 14.92
N MET A 156 -26.29 17.04 16.01
CA MET A 156 -25.81 17.33 17.36
C MET A 156 -24.55 16.52 17.73
N VAL A 157 -24.50 15.23 17.38
CA VAL A 157 -23.30 14.40 17.57
C VAL A 157 -22.11 14.96 16.79
N VAL A 158 -22.31 15.37 15.54
CA VAL A 158 -21.26 15.95 14.69
C VAL A 158 -20.77 17.28 15.28
N VAL A 159 -21.67 18.19 15.63
CA VAL A 159 -21.33 19.50 16.22
C VAL A 159 -20.54 19.32 17.53
N ASN A 160 -21.00 18.44 18.41
CA ASN A 160 -20.32 18.15 19.67
C ASN A 160 -18.93 17.55 19.44
N PHE A 161 -18.80 16.61 18.50
CA PHE A 161 -17.51 16.03 18.13
C PHE A 161 -16.56 17.08 17.56
N LEU A 162 -17.04 17.94 16.64
CA LEU A 162 -16.22 19.01 16.07
C LEU A 162 -15.74 19.97 17.17
N ASN A 163 -16.64 20.46 18.03
CA ASN A 163 -16.28 21.32 19.15
C ASN A 163 -15.26 20.67 20.10
N LEU A 164 -15.34 19.35 20.30
CA LEU A 164 -14.37 18.61 21.09
C LEU A 164 -12.99 18.58 20.41
N THR A 165 -12.95 18.28 19.12
CA THR A 165 -11.70 18.20 18.35
C THR A 165 -11.04 19.56 18.10
N THR A 166 -11.81 20.62 17.87
CA THR A 166 -11.27 21.98 17.58
C THR A 166 -10.94 22.78 18.83
N GLY A 167 -11.26 22.25 20.02
CA GLY A 167 -10.95 22.90 21.28
C GLY A 167 -11.99 23.93 21.76
N SER A 168 -13.17 23.99 21.13
CA SER A 168 -14.27 24.85 21.58
C SER A 168 -15.08 24.24 22.74
N HIS A 169 -14.85 22.98 23.10
CA HIS A 169 -15.54 22.27 24.18
C HIS A 169 -14.77 22.34 25.52
N LEU A 170 -15.48 22.28 26.65
CA LEU A 170 -14.88 22.28 28.00
C LEU A 170 -13.94 21.07 28.20
N ASN A 171 -14.33 19.90 27.71
CA ASN A 171 -13.58 18.65 27.85
C ASN A 171 -12.47 18.45 26.81
N ARG A 172 -12.04 19.50 26.09
CA ARG A 172 -11.02 19.38 25.03
C ARG A 172 -9.69 18.77 25.52
N ASN A 173 -9.29 19.09 26.75
CA ASN A 173 -8.03 18.62 27.34
C ASN A 173 -8.04 17.12 27.71
N LEU A 174 -9.23 16.51 27.79
CA LEU A 174 -9.36 15.06 28.01
C LEU A 174 -9.33 14.29 26.68
N PHE A 175 -9.59 14.97 25.58
CA PHE A 175 -9.65 14.36 24.25
C PHE A 175 -8.28 14.31 23.57
N TRP A 176 -7.43 15.31 23.80
CA TRP A 176 -6.06 15.41 23.29
C TRP A 176 -5.04 14.99 24.35
#